data_AF-A0A1I0AWS0-F1
#
_entry.id   AF-A0A1I0AWS0-F1
#
_cell.length_a   1.000
_cell.length_b   1.000
_cell.length_c   1.000
_cell.angle_alpha   90.00
_cell.angle_beta   90.00
_cell.angle_gamma   90.00
#
_symmetry.space_group_name_H-M   'P 1'
#
loop_
_entity.id
_entity.type
_entity.pdbx_description
1 polymer ?
#
loop_
_entity_poly.entity_id
_entity_poly.type
_entity_poly.pdbx_seq_one_letter_code
_entity_poly.pdbx_strand_id
1 'polypeptide(L)'
;MSSWLLVHPPLLGPAVLQPLAAELRQRGSSVAVPDLRAAVETAPGWPQRWAAAAAAAGPAEVVVGFSGAGIVLPAVAAAVGARRVVWLDAVLPTGTWPDDVRELTAPLVRDGRIADWTAWWGPDAMTGLLPDERLRAAVLAEGHELPADFYDVAVPVPDRWPDDDVRYVHLSPAYGEEAAAARARGWPVVGDGAGEHLDVANEPARVADLIG
;
A
#
# COMPACT_ATOMS: atom_id res chain seq x y z
N MET A 1 10.88 10.60 19.21
CA MET A 1 10.59 9.36 18.46
C MET A 1 9.32 9.60 17.69
N SER A 2 9.37 9.53 16.37
CA SER A 2 8.18 9.68 15.52
C SER A 2 7.40 8.37 15.49
N SER A 3 6.07 8.44 15.45
CA SER A 3 5.19 7.27 15.29
C SER A 3 4.77 7.10 13.83
N TRP A 4 4.87 5.88 13.32
CA TRP A 4 4.62 5.54 11.93
C TRP A 4 3.56 4.46 11.82
N LEU A 5 2.69 4.60 10.83
CA LEU A 5 1.78 3.57 10.39
C LEU A 5 2.08 3.22 8.93
N LEU A 6 2.47 1.98 8.66
CA LEU A 6 2.65 1.49 7.31
C LEU A 6 1.43 0.65 6.89
N VAL A 7 0.84 0.98 5.75
CA VAL A 7 -0.40 0.40 5.25
C VAL A 7 -0.10 -0.41 4.00
N HIS A 8 -0.24 -1.73 4.09
CA HIS A 8 -0.07 -2.66 2.96
C HIS A 8 -1.23 -2.53 1.96
N PRO A 9 -1.08 -2.91 0.68
CA PRO A 9 -2.20 -2.90 -0.26
C PRO A 9 -3.22 -4.00 0.07
N PRO A 10 -4.49 -3.86 -0.35
CA PRO A 10 -5.51 -4.88 -0.18
C PRO A 10 -5.14 -6.27 -0.71
N LEU A 11 -4.32 -6.35 -1.75
CA LEU A 11 -3.89 -7.60 -2.40
C LEU A 11 -2.79 -8.36 -1.63
N LEU A 12 -2.16 -7.74 -0.64
CA LEU A 12 -1.06 -8.32 0.14
C LEU A 12 -1.37 -8.21 1.64
N GLY A 13 -0.56 -8.85 2.47
CA GLY A 13 -0.57 -8.67 3.92
C GLY A 13 0.60 -7.80 4.42
N PRO A 14 0.73 -7.65 5.74
CA PRO A 14 1.75 -6.81 6.36
C PRO A 14 3.20 -7.27 6.14
N ALA A 15 3.45 -8.55 5.82
CA ALA A 15 4.81 -9.10 5.63
C ALA A 15 5.64 -8.31 4.62
N VAL A 16 5.03 -7.81 3.54
CA VAL A 16 5.73 -7.02 2.51
C VAL A 16 6.32 -5.71 3.04
N LEU A 17 5.77 -5.17 4.14
CA LEU A 17 6.24 -3.93 4.77
C LEU A 17 7.08 -4.17 6.03
N GLN A 18 7.21 -5.42 6.51
CA GLN A 18 8.00 -5.71 7.70
C GLN A 18 9.49 -5.35 7.56
N PRO A 19 10.16 -5.53 6.41
CA PRO A 19 11.55 -5.08 6.24
C PRO A 19 11.70 -3.56 6.46
N LEU A 20 10.85 -2.75 5.83
CA LEU A 20 10.84 -1.30 6.02
C LEU A 20 10.51 -0.92 7.47
N ALA A 21 9.55 -1.60 8.10
CA ALA A 21 9.21 -1.37 9.50
C ALA A 21 10.39 -1.68 10.44
N ALA A 22 11.12 -2.76 10.18
CA ALA A 22 12.31 -3.13 10.95
C ALA A 22 13.41 -2.07 10.81
N GLU A 23 13.67 -1.58 9.60
CA GLU A 23 14.63 -0.51 9.34
C GLU A 23 14.27 0.78 10.11
N LEU A 24 13.02 1.23 10.02
CA LEU A 24 12.55 2.42 10.74
C LEU A 24 12.65 2.26 12.27
N ARG A 25 12.35 1.06 12.79
CA ARG A 25 12.51 0.75 14.23
C ARG A 25 13.99 0.80 14.66
N GLN A 26 14.90 0.29 13.83
CA GLN A 26 16.35 0.37 14.08
C GLN A 26 16.83 1.83 14.12
N ARG A 27 16.19 2.72 13.34
CA ARG A 27 16.42 4.17 13.36
C ARG A 27 15.75 4.90 14.54
N GLY A 28 15.11 4.18 15.46
CA GLY A 28 14.51 4.74 16.68
C GLY A 28 13.07 5.25 16.53
N SER A 29 12.37 4.85 15.46
CA SER A 29 10.94 5.15 15.30
C SER A 29 10.05 4.09 15.95
N SER A 30 8.85 4.49 16.36
CA SER A 30 7.79 3.55 16.72
C SER A 30 6.96 3.24 15.47
N VAL A 31 6.79 1.97 15.10
CA VAL A 31 6.17 1.60 13.80
C VAL A 31 5.11 0.54 14.00
N ALA A 32 3.90 0.81 13.52
CA ALA A 32 2.80 -0.14 13.40
C ALA A 32 2.60 -0.58 11.94
N VAL A 33 2.33 -1.87 11.77
CA VAL A 33 1.97 -2.49 10.49
C VAL A 33 0.81 -3.47 10.77
N PRO A 34 -0.43 -2.97 10.89
CA PRO A 34 -1.56 -3.83 11.20
C PRO A 34 -1.85 -4.79 10.03
N ASP A 35 -2.34 -5.99 10.35
CA ASP A 35 -2.92 -6.88 9.35
C ASP A 35 -4.35 -6.43 9.05
N LEU A 36 -4.59 -5.98 7.82
CA LEU A 36 -5.86 -5.41 7.38
C LEU A 36 -6.63 -6.35 6.45
N ARG A 37 -6.15 -7.58 6.20
CA ARG A 37 -6.77 -8.53 5.26
C ARG A 37 -8.23 -8.87 5.63
N ALA A 38 -8.53 -8.94 6.93
CA ALA A 38 -9.90 -9.15 7.42
C ALA A 38 -10.88 -8.05 6.97
N ALA A 39 -10.40 -6.83 6.70
CA ALA A 39 -11.27 -5.73 6.26
C ALA A 39 -11.79 -5.91 4.82
N VAL A 40 -11.12 -6.74 4.01
CA VAL A 40 -11.40 -6.93 2.57
C VAL A 40 -12.00 -8.29 2.22
N GLU A 41 -12.33 -9.12 3.21
CA GLU A 41 -12.99 -10.43 3.01
C GLU A 41 -14.31 -10.33 2.23
N THR A 42 -14.98 -9.17 2.32
CA THR A 42 -16.18 -8.79 1.56
C THR A 42 -15.99 -7.41 0.95
N ALA A 43 -16.56 -7.15 -0.22
CA ALA A 43 -16.36 -5.87 -0.89
C ALA A 43 -17.20 -4.74 -0.26
N PRO A 44 -18.53 -4.88 -0.04
CA PRO A 44 -19.32 -3.76 0.45
C PRO A 44 -18.81 -3.21 1.79
N GLY A 45 -18.51 -1.92 1.84
CA GLY A 45 -18.03 -1.22 3.04
C GLY A 45 -16.57 -1.49 3.43
N TRP A 46 -15.77 -2.12 2.55
CA TRP A 46 -14.35 -2.38 2.83
C TRP A 46 -13.55 -1.11 3.16
N PRO A 47 -13.74 0.06 2.51
CA PRO A 47 -12.91 1.24 2.80
C PRO A 47 -13.08 1.74 4.24
N GLN A 48 -14.32 1.70 4.76
CA GLN A 48 -14.62 2.13 6.13
C GLN A 48 -14.05 1.15 7.16
N ARG A 49 -14.18 -0.17 6.91
CA ARG A 49 -13.57 -1.19 7.77
C ARG A 49 -12.05 -1.08 7.76
N TRP A 50 -11.45 -0.83 6.60
CA TRP A 50 -10.02 -0.67 6.43
C TRP A 50 -9.47 0.49 7.24
N ALA A 51 -10.07 1.68 7.09
CA ALA A 51 -9.66 2.86 7.84
C ALA A 51 -9.84 2.68 9.35
N ALA A 52 -10.95 2.05 9.79
CA ALA A 52 -11.19 1.77 11.20
C ALA A 52 -10.18 0.77 11.78
N ALA A 53 -9.87 -0.32 11.06
CA ALA A 53 -8.90 -1.32 11.47
C ALA A 53 -7.48 -0.74 11.52
N ALA A 54 -7.10 0.10 10.55
CA ALA A 54 -5.84 0.81 10.56
C ALA A 54 -5.74 1.76 11.77
N ALA A 55 -6.82 2.49 12.07
CA ALA A 55 -6.87 3.40 13.23
C ALA A 55 -6.84 2.69 14.59
N ALA A 56 -7.26 1.42 14.66
CA ALA A 56 -7.15 0.61 15.87
C ALA A 56 -5.69 0.36 16.30
N ALA A 57 -4.72 0.55 15.40
CA ALA A 57 -3.29 0.52 15.74
C ALA A 57 -2.84 1.74 16.57
N GLY A 58 -3.68 2.77 16.69
CA GLY A 58 -3.44 3.98 17.46
C GLY A 58 -2.98 5.17 16.59
N PRO A 59 -2.80 6.35 17.21
CA PRO A 59 -2.37 7.56 16.51
C PRO A 59 -0.97 7.42 15.89
N ALA A 60 -0.79 7.99 14.70
CA ALA A 60 0.48 8.00 13.99
C ALA A 60 0.83 9.41 13.51
N GLU A 61 2.08 9.83 13.65
CA GLU A 61 2.58 11.11 13.11
C GLU A 61 2.76 11.04 11.59
N VAL A 62 3.24 9.90 11.09
CA VAL A 62 3.45 9.64 9.67
C VAL A 62 2.65 8.41 9.25
N VAL A 63 1.90 8.51 8.16
CA VAL A 63 1.25 7.35 7.53
C VAL A 63 1.82 7.14 6.13
N VAL A 64 2.14 5.89 5.81
CA VAL A 64 2.71 5.48 4.52
C VAL A 64 1.76 4.46 3.90
N GLY A 65 1.22 4.77 2.72
CA GLY A 65 0.42 3.83 1.93
C GLY A 65 1.25 3.28 0.79
N PHE A 66 1.37 1.95 0.74
CA PHE A 66 2.07 1.25 -0.35
C PHE A 66 1.09 0.74 -1.42
N SER A 67 1.42 0.91 -2.70
CA SER A 67 0.68 0.29 -3.81
C SER A 67 -0.82 0.66 -3.80
N GLY A 68 -1.71 -0.32 -3.94
CA GLY A 68 -3.16 -0.13 -3.85
C GLY A 68 -3.68 0.51 -2.55
N ALA A 69 -2.90 0.58 -1.46
CA ALA A 69 -3.32 1.26 -0.24
C ALA A 69 -3.52 2.78 -0.43
N GLY A 70 -2.87 3.35 -1.44
CA GLY A 70 -2.93 4.78 -1.72
C GLY A 70 -4.34 5.32 -1.99
N ILE A 71 -5.27 4.47 -2.46
CA ILE A 71 -6.66 4.87 -2.76
C ILE A 71 -7.44 5.28 -1.50
N VAL A 72 -7.15 4.66 -0.36
CA VAL A 72 -7.85 4.86 0.92
C VAL A 72 -7.01 5.64 1.94
N LEU A 73 -5.76 5.98 1.57
CA LEU A 73 -4.79 6.61 2.46
C LEU A 73 -5.29 7.93 3.10
N PRO A 74 -6.04 8.81 2.40
CA PRO A 74 -6.62 10.01 3.03
C PRO A 74 -7.54 9.70 4.22
N ALA A 75 -8.37 8.67 4.13
CA ALA A 75 -9.26 8.26 5.20
C ALA A 75 -8.49 7.68 6.38
N VAL A 76 -7.44 6.89 6.11
CA VAL A 76 -6.53 6.38 7.15
C VAL A 76 -5.81 7.53 7.84
N ALA A 77 -5.23 8.47 7.08
CA ALA A 77 -4.51 9.63 7.58
C ALA A 77 -5.37 10.49 8.52
N ALA A 78 -6.63 10.76 8.12
CA ALA A 78 -7.58 11.48 8.95
C ALA A 78 -7.92 10.70 10.24
N ALA A 79 -8.14 9.38 10.15
CA ALA A 79 -8.53 8.56 11.30
C ALA A 79 -7.42 8.42 12.36
N VAL A 80 -6.15 8.43 11.95
CA VAL A 80 -4.99 8.33 12.88
C VAL A 80 -4.44 9.68 13.32
N GLY A 81 -4.97 10.79 12.79
CA GLY A 81 -4.46 12.13 13.07
C GLY A 81 -3.05 12.36 12.54
N ALA A 82 -2.75 11.85 11.35
CA ALA A 82 -1.44 12.00 10.71
C ALA A 82 -1.06 13.47 10.52
N ARG A 83 0.24 13.76 10.57
CA ARG A 83 0.82 15.06 10.21
C ARG A 83 1.49 15.03 8.84
N ARG A 84 2.04 13.87 8.47
CA ARG A 84 2.63 13.61 7.16
C ARG A 84 1.99 12.40 6.52
N VAL A 85 1.73 12.50 5.22
CA VAL A 85 1.16 11.41 4.41
C VAL A 85 2.11 11.09 3.26
N VAL A 86 2.49 9.82 3.15
CA VAL A 86 3.45 9.35 2.14
C VAL A 86 2.78 8.31 1.24
N TRP A 87 2.68 8.61 -0.04
CA TRP A 87 2.39 7.62 -1.07
C TRP A 87 3.70 6.94 -1.47
N LEU A 88 3.81 5.65 -1.22
CA LEU A 88 4.96 4.84 -1.58
C LEU A 88 4.59 3.96 -2.76
N ASP A 89 5.02 4.35 -3.96
CA ASP A 89 4.75 3.64 -5.22
C ASP A 89 3.29 3.19 -5.29
N ALA A 90 2.37 4.17 -5.19
CA ALA A 90 0.99 3.94 -4.78
C ALA A 90 0.00 4.73 -5.64
N VAL A 91 -1.19 4.14 -5.85
CA VAL A 91 -2.28 4.79 -6.56
C VAL A 91 -2.74 6.06 -5.83
N LEU A 92 -3.13 7.09 -6.58
CA LEU A 92 -3.63 8.34 -5.99
C LEU A 92 -5.13 8.25 -5.66
N PRO A 93 -5.62 8.99 -4.64
CA PRO A 93 -7.01 8.93 -4.22
C PRO A 93 -7.92 9.66 -5.22
N THR A 94 -8.67 8.90 -6.04
CA THR A 94 -9.58 9.43 -7.08
C THR A 94 -11.05 9.20 -6.78
N GLY A 95 -11.40 8.45 -5.73
CA GLY A 95 -12.79 8.10 -5.41
C GLY A 95 -13.22 6.72 -5.91
N THR A 96 -12.56 6.20 -6.95
CA THR A 96 -12.86 4.92 -7.60
C THR A 96 -11.59 4.30 -8.13
N TRP A 97 -11.57 2.97 -8.27
CA TRP A 97 -10.42 2.29 -8.87
C TRP A 97 -10.27 2.62 -10.37
N PRO A 98 -9.03 2.75 -10.86
CA PRO A 98 -8.71 2.80 -12.29
C PRO A 98 -9.35 1.63 -13.08
N ASP A 99 -9.75 1.89 -14.33
CA ASP A 99 -10.42 0.90 -15.19
C ASP A 99 -9.51 -0.27 -15.57
N ASP A 100 -8.22 0.00 -15.77
CA ASP A 100 -7.18 -0.98 -16.10
C ASP A 100 -7.05 -2.10 -15.05
N VAL A 101 -7.24 -1.78 -13.76
CA VAL A 101 -7.22 -2.78 -12.68
C VAL A 101 -8.36 -3.80 -12.85
N ARG A 102 -9.54 -3.37 -13.32
CA ARG A 102 -10.65 -4.29 -13.61
C ARG A 102 -10.33 -5.20 -14.80
N GLU A 103 -9.74 -4.64 -15.86
CA GLU A 103 -9.32 -5.41 -17.03
C GLU A 103 -8.23 -6.44 -16.69
N LEU A 104 -7.27 -6.06 -15.85
CA LEU A 104 -6.18 -6.93 -15.39
C LEU A 104 -6.69 -8.09 -14.52
N THR A 105 -7.70 -7.86 -13.69
CA THR A 105 -8.17 -8.84 -12.70
C THR A 105 -9.29 -9.74 -13.23
N ALA A 106 -10.06 -9.32 -14.24
CA ALA A 106 -11.15 -10.11 -14.81
C ALA A 106 -10.75 -11.56 -15.23
N PRO A 107 -9.59 -11.80 -15.88
CA PRO A 107 -9.17 -13.17 -16.24
C PRO A 107 -8.86 -14.06 -15.03
N LEU A 108 -8.55 -13.45 -13.88
CA LEU A 108 -8.12 -14.08 -12.63
C LEU A 108 -9.29 -14.41 -11.70
N VAL A 109 -10.53 -14.05 -12.07
CA VAL A 109 -11.71 -14.32 -11.27
C VAL A 109 -12.16 -15.78 -11.41
N ARG A 110 -12.24 -16.51 -10.29
CA ARG A 110 -12.81 -17.87 -10.20
C ARG A 110 -13.73 -17.93 -8.99
N ASP A 111 -14.89 -18.56 -9.14
CA ASP A 111 -15.87 -18.73 -8.05
C ASP A 111 -16.22 -17.45 -7.26
N GLY A 112 -16.28 -16.31 -7.96
CA GLY A 112 -16.60 -15.01 -7.36
C GLY A 112 -15.45 -14.37 -6.58
N ARG A 113 -14.22 -14.85 -6.77
CA ARG A 113 -12.99 -14.38 -6.11
C ARG A 113 -11.91 -14.06 -7.13
N ILE A 114 -11.20 -12.96 -6.92
CA ILE A 114 -9.95 -12.62 -7.62
C ILE A 114 -8.85 -13.43 -6.96
N ALA A 115 -8.11 -14.20 -7.76
CA ALA A 115 -7.01 -15.03 -7.27
C ALA A 115 -5.99 -14.23 -6.45
N ASP A 116 -5.32 -14.92 -5.52
CA ASP A 116 -4.18 -14.38 -4.77
C ASP A 116 -3.13 -13.76 -5.70
N TRP A 117 -2.75 -12.52 -5.41
CA TRP A 117 -1.75 -11.74 -6.14
C TRP A 117 -0.44 -12.51 -6.35
N THR A 118 -0.03 -13.31 -5.35
CA THR A 118 1.24 -14.06 -5.42
C THR A 118 1.25 -15.14 -6.51
N ALA A 119 0.08 -15.50 -7.07
CA ALA A 119 -0.07 -16.51 -8.11
C ALA A 119 -0.25 -15.94 -9.53
N TRP A 120 -0.34 -14.62 -9.70
CA TRP A 120 -0.77 -14.00 -10.98
C TRP A 120 0.18 -14.26 -12.15
N TRP A 121 1.49 -14.41 -11.88
CA TRP A 121 2.52 -14.56 -12.91
C TRP A 121 3.15 -15.97 -12.92
N GLY A 122 2.47 -16.95 -12.33
CA GLY A 122 2.92 -18.33 -12.28
C GLY A 122 3.79 -18.67 -11.05
N PRO A 123 4.10 -19.96 -10.87
CA PRO A 123 4.61 -20.50 -9.60
C PRO A 123 5.99 -19.99 -9.19
N ASP A 124 6.84 -19.61 -10.15
CA ASP A 124 8.23 -19.21 -9.88
C ASP A 124 8.42 -17.68 -9.80
N ALA A 125 7.40 -16.88 -10.15
CA ALA A 125 7.52 -15.43 -10.25
C ALA A 125 7.95 -14.79 -8.93
N MET A 126 7.41 -15.28 -7.81
CA MET A 126 7.73 -14.76 -6.48
C MET A 126 9.21 -14.95 -6.11
N THR A 127 9.91 -15.93 -6.68
CA THR A 127 11.35 -16.12 -6.46
C THR A 127 12.17 -14.96 -6.99
N GLY A 128 11.77 -14.39 -8.14
CA GLY A 128 12.41 -13.21 -8.72
C GLY A 128 11.99 -11.93 -8.00
N LEU A 129 10.70 -11.80 -7.67
CA LEU A 129 10.14 -10.60 -7.04
C LEU A 129 10.62 -10.40 -5.59
N LEU A 130 10.77 -11.49 -4.83
CA LEU A 130 11.28 -11.49 -3.46
C LEU A 130 12.40 -12.54 -3.34
N PRO A 131 13.66 -12.18 -3.61
CA PRO A 131 14.78 -13.13 -3.60
C PRO A 131 15.04 -13.78 -2.24
N ASP A 132 14.85 -13.05 -1.13
CA ASP A 132 14.99 -13.57 0.22
C ASP A 132 13.91 -14.63 0.50
N GLU A 133 14.33 -15.87 0.76
CA GLU A 133 13.44 -17.01 0.95
C GLU A 133 12.52 -16.87 2.18
N ARG A 134 13.01 -16.28 3.27
CA ARG A 134 12.22 -16.14 4.50
C ARG A 134 11.14 -15.08 4.34
N LEU A 135 11.49 -13.94 3.76
CA LEU A 135 10.55 -12.89 3.43
C LEU A 135 9.51 -13.39 2.42
N ARG A 136 9.97 -14.07 1.36
CA ARG A 136 9.07 -14.68 0.37
C ARG A 136 8.10 -15.67 1.01
N ALA A 137 8.58 -16.55 1.89
CA ALA A 137 7.72 -17.49 2.61
C ALA A 137 6.69 -16.78 3.51
N ALA A 138 7.07 -15.69 4.16
CA ALA A 138 6.15 -14.88 4.98
C ALA A 138 5.07 -14.22 4.13
N VAL A 139 5.43 -13.62 2.99
CA VAL A 139 4.47 -13.02 2.05
C VAL A 139 3.52 -14.06 1.46
N LEU A 140 4.03 -15.23 1.06
CA LEU A 140 3.21 -16.34 0.56
C LEU A 140 2.25 -16.87 1.62
N ALA A 141 2.66 -16.94 2.88
CA ALA A 141 1.80 -17.37 3.98
C ALA A 141 0.64 -16.39 4.27
N GLU A 142 0.75 -15.14 3.80
CA GLU A 142 -0.30 -14.12 3.91
C GLU A 142 -1.21 -14.03 2.69
N GLY A 143 -0.94 -14.83 1.65
CA GLY A 143 -1.70 -14.91 0.41
C GLY A 143 -3.19 -15.14 0.65
N HIS A 144 -4.02 -14.40 -0.07
CA HIS A 144 -5.48 -14.45 0.06
C HIS A 144 -6.17 -13.91 -1.21
N GLU A 145 -7.43 -14.30 -1.39
CA GLU A 145 -8.26 -13.84 -2.51
C GLU A 145 -9.07 -12.61 -2.14
N LEU A 146 -9.40 -11.78 -3.13
CA LEU A 146 -10.35 -10.67 -2.98
C LEU A 146 -11.71 -11.04 -3.56
N PRO A 147 -12.82 -10.46 -3.08
CA PRO A 147 -14.11 -10.55 -3.76
C PRO A 147 -14.04 -10.05 -5.21
N ALA A 148 -14.77 -10.68 -6.14
CA ALA A 148 -14.79 -10.27 -7.55
C ALA A 148 -15.28 -8.82 -7.76
N ASP A 149 -16.15 -8.33 -6.88
CA ASP A 149 -16.71 -6.98 -6.88
C ASP A 149 -15.86 -5.98 -6.07
N PHE A 150 -14.66 -6.36 -5.62
CA PHE A 150 -13.80 -5.51 -4.79
C PHE A 150 -13.50 -4.15 -5.44
N TYR A 151 -13.18 -4.16 -6.74
CA TYR A 151 -12.84 -2.96 -7.50
C TYR A 151 -14.06 -2.15 -7.96
N ASP A 152 -15.29 -2.65 -7.75
CA ASP A 152 -16.54 -1.94 -8.04
C ASP A 152 -16.94 -1.00 -6.88
N VAL A 153 -16.35 -1.20 -5.70
CA VAL A 153 -16.64 -0.41 -4.51
C VAL A 153 -15.99 0.96 -4.62
N ALA A 154 -16.81 2.00 -4.55
CA ALA A 154 -16.32 3.37 -4.43
C ALA A 154 -15.52 3.56 -3.14
N VAL A 155 -14.46 4.37 -3.21
CA VAL A 155 -13.56 4.70 -2.11
C VAL A 155 -13.60 6.21 -1.88
N PRO A 156 -14.58 6.73 -1.11
CA PRO A 156 -14.73 8.16 -0.93
C PRO A 156 -13.47 8.81 -0.36
N VAL A 157 -13.02 9.89 -0.99
CA VAL A 157 -11.96 10.74 -0.46
C VAL A 157 -12.60 11.73 0.51
N PRO A 158 -12.15 11.82 1.78
CA PRO A 158 -12.68 12.80 2.71
C PRO A 158 -12.45 14.23 2.22
N ASP A 159 -13.42 15.13 2.46
CA ASP A 159 -13.29 16.57 2.14
C ASP A 159 -12.10 17.22 2.86
N ARG A 160 -11.70 16.65 4.00
CA ARG A 160 -10.55 17.10 4.80
C ARG A 160 -9.75 15.90 5.25
N TRP A 161 -8.45 15.95 5.00
CA TRP A 161 -7.45 15.03 5.52
C TRP A 161 -6.13 15.81 5.65
N PRO A 162 -5.13 15.30 6.38
CA PRO A 162 -3.85 15.99 6.57
C PRO A 162 -3.05 16.08 5.25
N ASP A 163 -3.28 17.13 4.47
CA ASP A 163 -2.70 17.35 3.13
C ASP A 163 -1.63 18.46 3.08
N ASP A 164 -1.24 19.00 4.24
CA ASP A 164 -0.21 20.04 4.39
C ASP A 164 1.23 19.52 4.17
N ASP A 165 1.52 18.26 4.52
CA ASP A 165 2.83 17.60 4.34
C ASP A 165 2.63 16.25 3.63
N VAL A 166 2.65 16.30 2.31
CA VAL A 166 2.48 15.14 1.43
C VAL A 166 3.77 14.85 0.68
N ARG A 167 4.11 13.56 0.56
CA ARG A 167 5.22 13.09 -0.26
C ARG A 167 4.78 11.93 -1.14
N TYR A 168 5.29 11.91 -2.36
CA TYR A 168 5.24 10.73 -3.22
C TYR A 168 6.65 10.14 -3.38
N VAL A 169 6.79 8.83 -3.17
CA VAL A 169 8.01 8.08 -3.43
C VAL A 169 7.78 7.20 -4.65
N HIS A 170 8.51 7.47 -5.73
CA HIS A 170 8.44 6.75 -6.99
C HIS A 170 9.55 5.71 -7.05
N LEU A 171 9.19 4.43 -6.89
CA LEU A 171 10.13 3.32 -6.89
C LEU A 171 10.25 2.69 -8.27
N SER A 172 9.12 2.48 -8.97
CA SER A 172 9.06 1.63 -10.15
C SER A 172 8.42 2.29 -11.37
N PRO A 173 8.74 1.82 -12.59
CA PRO A 173 8.14 2.37 -13.82
C PRO A 173 6.62 2.25 -13.88
N ALA A 174 6.05 1.24 -13.20
CA ALA A 174 4.62 0.96 -13.19
C ALA A 174 3.78 2.10 -12.58
N TYR A 175 4.40 2.95 -11.75
CA TYR A 175 3.74 4.07 -11.08
C TYR A 175 4.17 5.44 -11.62
N GLY A 176 4.67 5.46 -12.86
CA GLY A 176 5.15 6.68 -13.51
C GLY A 176 4.06 7.73 -13.72
N GLU A 177 2.83 7.30 -14.03
CA GLU A 177 1.69 8.20 -14.21
C GLU A 177 1.26 8.84 -12.89
N GLU A 178 1.19 8.06 -11.81
CA GLU A 178 0.92 8.53 -10.46
C GLU A 178 1.99 9.51 -10.00
N ALA A 179 3.27 9.21 -10.23
CA ALA A 179 4.37 10.12 -9.91
C ALA A 179 4.29 11.43 -10.71
N ALA A 180 3.91 11.39 -11.98
CA ALA A 180 3.68 12.58 -12.79
C ALA A 180 2.48 13.39 -12.27
N ALA A 181 1.40 12.71 -11.92
CA ALA A 181 0.19 13.32 -11.39
C ALA A 181 0.41 13.93 -9.99
N ALA A 182 1.26 13.33 -9.16
CA ALA A 182 1.69 13.90 -7.88
C ALA A 182 2.49 15.19 -8.08
N ARG A 183 3.44 15.22 -9.04
CA ARG A 183 4.16 16.45 -9.42
C ARG A 183 3.20 17.54 -9.91
N ALA A 184 2.20 17.19 -10.71
CA ALA A 184 1.20 18.13 -11.22
C ALA A 184 0.34 18.76 -10.09
N ARG A 185 0.17 18.06 -8.96
CA ARG A 185 -0.46 18.59 -7.74
C ARG A 185 0.46 19.48 -6.90
N GLY A 186 1.73 19.62 -7.30
CA GLY A 186 2.75 20.35 -6.54
C GLY A 186 3.35 19.54 -5.37
N TRP A 187 3.08 18.23 -5.30
CA TRP A 187 3.64 17.39 -4.24
C TRP A 187 5.13 17.12 -4.48
N PRO A 188 5.98 17.15 -3.43
CA PRO A 188 7.33 16.60 -3.48
C PRO A 188 7.33 15.15 -3.95
N VAL A 189 8.05 14.88 -5.02
CA VAL A 189 8.28 13.53 -5.55
C VAL A 189 9.75 13.19 -5.47
N VAL A 190 10.06 12.08 -4.80
CA VAL A 190 11.42 11.54 -4.65
C VAL A 190 11.50 10.13 -5.23
N GLY A 191 12.71 9.66 -5.51
CA GLY A 191 12.93 8.46 -6.31
C GLY A 191 12.80 8.74 -7.82
N ASP A 192 13.51 7.96 -8.62
CA ASP A 192 13.59 8.11 -10.06
C ASP A 192 12.70 7.14 -10.84
N GLY A 193 12.10 6.16 -10.14
CA GLY A 193 11.28 5.11 -10.77
C GLY A 193 12.08 4.08 -11.55
N ALA A 194 13.39 3.99 -11.33
CA ALA A 194 14.25 3.03 -12.03
C ALA A 194 14.42 1.69 -11.27
N GLY A 195 13.79 1.55 -10.10
CA GLY A 195 13.79 0.34 -9.30
C GLY A 195 12.57 -0.54 -9.55
N GLU A 196 12.30 -1.43 -8.60
CA GLU A 196 11.20 -2.40 -8.66
C GLU A 196 10.12 -2.08 -7.63
N HIS A 197 8.88 -2.49 -7.91
CA HIS A 197 7.74 -2.20 -7.04
C HIS A 197 7.92 -2.77 -5.62
N LEU A 198 8.53 -3.97 -5.51
CA LEU A 198 8.81 -4.62 -4.24
C LEU A 198 10.14 -4.18 -3.59
N ASP A 199 10.80 -3.12 -4.09
CA ASP A 199 11.98 -2.55 -3.42
C ASP A 199 11.65 -2.00 -2.02
N VAL A 200 10.37 -1.74 -1.72
CA VAL A 200 9.91 -1.52 -0.34
C VAL A 200 10.32 -2.63 0.62
N ALA A 201 10.40 -3.87 0.14
CA ALA A 201 10.75 -5.05 0.92
C ALA A 201 12.22 -5.47 0.68
N ASN A 202 12.71 -5.37 -0.55
CA ASN A 202 14.05 -5.80 -0.95
C ASN A 202 15.16 -4.79 -0.56
N GLU A 203 14.86 -3.49 -0.55
CA GLU A 203 15.81 -2.40 -0.33
C GLU A 203 15.33 -1.44 0.80
N PRO A 204 15.01 -1.96 2.00
CA PRO A 204 14.30 -1.20 3.04
C PRO A 204 15.09 0.02 3.54
N ALA A 205 16.42 -0.05 3.58
CA ALA A 205 17.27 1.08 3.95
C ALA A 205 17.19 2.23 2.94
N ARG A 206 17.26 1.92 1.65
CA ARG A 206 17.09 2.90 0.56
C ARG A 206 15.70 3.54 0.62
N VAL A 207 14.66 2.73 0.84
CA VAL A 207 13.28 3.24 0.92
C VAL A 207 13.06 4.07 2.18
N ALA A 208 13.65 3.71 3.32
CA ALA A 208 13.60 4.52 4.53
C ALA A 208 14.21 5.92 4.32
N ASP A 209 15.31 6.03 3.57
CA ASP A 209 15.91 7.33 3.22
C ASP A 209 14.98 8.19 2.34
N LEU A 210 14.19 7.57 1.47
CA LEU A 210 13.26 8.26 0.58
C LEU A 210 12.01 8.77 1.31
N ILE A 211 11.48 8.04 2.30
CA ILE A 211 10.27 8.45 3.01
C ILE A 211 10.52 9.52 4.09
N GLY A 212 11.78 9.68 4.53
CA GLY A 212 12.24 10.79 5.38
C GLY A 212 12.66 10.39 6.78
#